data_AF-A0A8S4NY03-F1
#
_entry.id   AF-A0A8S4NY03-F1
#
_cell.length_a   1.000
_cell.length_b   1.000
_cell.length_c   1.000
_cell.angle_alpha   90.00
_cell.angle_beta   90.00
_cell.angle_gamma   90.00
#
_symmetry.space_group_name_H-M   'P 1'
#
loop_
_entity.id
_entity.type
_entity.pdbx_description
1 polymer ?
#
loop_
_entity_poly.entity_id
_entity_poly.type
_entity_poly.pdbx_seq_one_letter_code
_entity_poly.pdbx_strand_id
1 'polypeptide(L)'
;TADHTYETGKGSYMLVDSSVNSTSIYTRLRSPVHPPTKGSCISFYYHKSGTNELAVEGRFSPILKIAGGRWIQTGERKEWTKGQVSIRSSQSLQFVFRARINPSEEGHIAVDDVSYTEGECPHPGNCDFETNICSWTNNNKGDIQWIRAKGGKPSGPTIDHTKSSPEGYYMVLDASLPRIPGQKALLLSEQFETTGWTDRHCITFWYHMYGDGIGTLSVLLRKRTG
;
A
#
# COMPACT_ATOMS: atom_id res chain seq x y z
N THR A 1 -9.44 -15.84 1.98
CA THR A 1 -8.07 -15.30 1.79
C THR A 1 -7.42 -15.14 3.15
N ALA A 2 -6.09 -15.09 3.25
CA ALA A 2 -5.45 -14.72 4.52
C ALA A 2 -5.57 -13.21 4.73
N ASP A 3 -5.64 -12.79 5.99
CA ASP A 3 -5.65 -11.39 6.42
C ASP A 3 -4.36 -10.67 6.01
N HIS A 4 -4.43 -9.36 5.73
CA HIS A 4 -3.25 -8.60 5.32
C HIS A 4 -2.30 -8.33 6.48
N THR A 5 -2.80 -7.94 7.66
CA THR A 5 -1.97 -7.58 8.82
C THR A 5 -0.97 -8.68 9.20
N TYR A 6 -1.43 -9.94 9.21
CA TYR A 6 -0.61 -11.07 9.65
C TYR A 6 -0.17 -12.00 8.53
N GLU A 7 -0.68 -11.85 7.30
CA GLU A 7 -0.51 -12.81 6.20
C GLU A 7 -0.83 -14.27 6.60
N THR A 8 -1.63 -14.45 7.65
CA THR A 8 -2.03 -15.75 8.20
C THR A 8 -3.55 -15.83 8.38
N GLY A 9 -4.07 -17.01 8.72
CA GLY A 9 -5.48 -17.19 9.05
C GLY A 9 -5.92 -16.62 10.41
N LYS A 10 -5.05 -15.88 11.13
CA LYS A 10 -5.33 -15.37 12.49
C LYS A 10 -5.78 -13.90 12.54
N GLY A 11 -5.90 -13.22 11.40
CA GLY A 11 -6.37 -11.83 11.35
C GLY A 11 -7.82 -11.67 10.90
N SER A 12 -8.23 -10.45 10.56
CA SER A 12 -9.61 -10.09 10.25
C SER A 12 -9.70 -8.99 9.20
N TYR A 13 -10.44 -9.27 8.13
CA TYR A 13 -10.77 -8.31 7.08
C TYR A 13 -12.28 -8.24 6.86
N MET A 14 -12.76 -7.16 6.25
CA MET A 14 -14.16 -7.02 5.83
C MET A 14 -14.36 -7.65 4.46
N LEU A 15 -15.37 -8.50 4.27
CA LEU A 15 -15.60 -9.25 3.03
C LEU A 15 -16.98 -8.99 2.44
N VAL A 16 -17.03 -8.84 1.12
CA VAL A 16 -18.24 -8.92 0.31
C VAL A 16 -18.07 -10.07 -0.68
N ASP A 17 -19.01 -10.99 -0.69
CA ASP A 17 -18.99 -12.20 -1.52
C ASP A 17 -20.17 -12.17 -2.51
N SER A 18 -19.90 -12.37 -3.80
CA SER A 18 -20.91 -12.37 -4.86
C SER A 18 -21.74 -13.65 -4.92
N SER A 19 -21.33 -14.73 -4.23
CA SER A 19 -22.07 -15.98 -4.14
C SER A 19 -23.36 -15.87 -3.30
N VAL A 20 -23.52 -14.77 -2.57
CA VAL A 20 -24.73 -14.51 -1.77
C VAL A 20 -25.85 -14.05 -2.69
N ASN A 21 -26.95 -14.81 -2.70
CA ASN A 21 -28.13 -14.59 -3.52
C ASN A 21 -28.88 -13.30 -3.07
N SER A 22 -28.37 -12.14 -3.50
CA SER A 22 -28.86 -10.81 -3.12
C SER A 22 -29.40 -10.08 -4.35
N THR A 23 -30.59 -9.48 -4.23
CA THR A 23 -31.15 -8.57 -5.24
C THR A 23 -30.43 -7.22 -5.29
N SER A 24 -29.68 -6.87 -4.23
CA SER A 24 -28.85 -5.67 -4.20
C SER A 24 -27.46 -5.97 -4.72
N ILE A 25 -27.12 -5.34 -5.85
CA ILE A 25 -25.78 -5.37 -6.43
C ILE A 25 -24.79 -4.42 -5.74
N TYR A 26 -25.25 -3.64 -4.74
CA TYR A 26 -24.40 -2.70 -4.00
C TYR A 26 -24.43 -2.96 -2.50
N THR A 27 -23.27 -2.82 -1.86
CA THR A 27 -23.15 -2.69 -0.40
C THR A 27 -22.19 -1.56 -0.04
N ARG A 28 -22.30 -1.04 1.18
CA ARG A 28 -21.57 0.14 1.65
C ARG A 28 -21.02 -0.10 3.05
N LEU A 29 -19.72 0.08 3.21
CA LEU A 29 -19.05 0.21 4.51
C LEU A 29 -18.74 1.70 4.74
N ARG A 30 -19.12 2.25 5.90
CA ARG A 30 -19.01 3.68 6.21
C ARG A 30 -18.07 3.92 7.36
N SER A 31 -17.31 5.00 7.27
CA SER A 31 -16.50 5.51 8.37
C SER A 31 -17.33 6.27 9.42
N PRO A 32 -16.74 6.57 10.58
CA PRO A 32 -17.18 7.69 11.41
C PRO A 32 -17.19 9.03 10.64
N VAL A 33 -17.80 10.06 11.21
CA VAL A 33 -17.78 11.41 10.63
C VAL A 33 -16.42 12.05 10.94
N HIS A 34 -15.78 12.59 9.90
CA HIS A 34 -14.52 13.33 9.97
C HIS A 34 -14.77 14.83 9.84
N PRO A 35 -13.93 15.68 10.45
CA PRO A 35 -14.03 17.14 10.33
C PRO A 35 -13.68 17.63 8.92
N PRO A 36 -14.01 18.90 8.58
CA PRO A 36 -13.47 19.57 7.40
C PRO A 36 -11.94 19.46 7.35
N THR A 37 -11.39 19.30 6.14
CA THR A 37 -9.95 19.14 5.93
C THR A 37 -9.49 19.81 4.64
N LYS A 38 -8.31 20.43 4.68
CA LYS A 38 -7.63 20.97 3.49
C LYS A 38 -6.83 19.88 2.73
N GLY A 39 -6.66 18.72 3.34
CA GLY A 39 -5.94 17.57 2.81
C GLY A 39 -5.85 16.49 3.88
N SER A 40 -6.44 15.33 3.60
CA SER A 40 -6.32 14.12 4.41
C SER A 40 -6.12 12.91 3.52
N CYS A 41 -5.39 11.91 4.02
CA CYS A 41 -5.14 10.69 3.30
C CYS A 41 -5.93 9.55 3.94
N ILE A 42 -6.68 8.84 3.10
CA ILE A 42 -7.19 7.53 3.45
C ILE A 42 -6.31 6.50 2.79
N SER A 43 -5.81 5.54 3.56
CA SER A 43 -5.16 4.36 3.00
C SER A 43 -5.77 3.07 3.52
N PHE A 44 -5.79 2.04 2.69
CA PHE A 44 -6.38 0.75 3.01
C PHE A 44 -5.73 -0.31 2.14
N TYR A 45 -5.85 -1.58 2.53
CA TYR A 45 -5.49 -2.71 1.69
C TYR A 45 -6.76 -3.37 1.15
N TYR A 46 -6.73 -3.79 -0.10
CA TYR A 46 -7.84 -4.50 -0.71
C TYR A 46 -7.36 -5.70 -1.51
N HIS A 47 -8.19 -6.74 -1.52
CA HIS A 47 -8.02 -7.92 -2.36
C HIS A 47 -9.33 -8.16 -3.10
N LYS A 48 -9.26 -8.51 -4.38
CA LYS A 48 -10.45 -8.63 -5.20
C LYS A 48 -10.30 -9.66 -6.32
N SER A 49 -11.29 -10.55 -6.43
CA SER A 49 -11.42 -11.50 -7.54
C SER A 49 -12.57 -11.11 -8.48
N GLY A 50 -12.54 -11.64 -9.71
CA GLY A 50 -13.60 -11.43 -10.71
C GLY A 50 -13.79 -9.98 -11.16
N THR A 51 -14.96 -9.69 -11.75
CA THR A 51 -15.29 -8.38 -12.36
C THR A 51 -16.05 -7.41 -11.45
N ASN A 52 -16.08 -7.66 -10.14
CA ASN A 52 -16.66 -6.75 -9.15
C ASN A 52 -16.05 -5.32 -9.27
N GLU A 53 -16.63 -4.30 -8.63
CA GLU A 53 -16.07 -2.94 -8.57
C GLU A 53 -15.99 -2.47 -7.12
N LEU A 54 -14.84 -1.93 -6.71
CA LEU A 54 -14.67 -1.27 -5.42
C LEU A 54 -14.47 0.23 -5.66
N ALA A 55 -15.28 1.06 -5.03
CA ALA A 55 -15.18 2.51 -5.08
C ALA A 55 -15.08 3.10 -3.68
N VAL A 56 -14.30 4.18 -3.55
CA VAL A 56 -14.22 4.99 -2.32
C VAL A 56 -14.77 6.37 -2.60
N GLU A 57 -15.72 6.80 -1.77
CA GLU A 57 -16.45 8.05 -1.98
C GLU A 57 -16.67 8.84 -0.69
N GLY A 58 -16.64 10.17 -0.79
CA GLY A 58 -17.10 11.06 0.28
C GLY A 58 -18.62 11.22 0.25
N ARG A 59 -19.28 10.99 1.38
CA ARG A 59 -20.70 11.32 1.62
C ARG A 59 -20.79 12.57 2.50
N PHE A 60 -21.50 13.58 2.01
CA PHE A 60 -21.68 14.87 2.68
C PHE A 60 -23.03 14.95 3.41
N SER A 61 -23.13 15.87 4.37
CA SER A 61 -24.40 16.51 4.73
C SER A 61 -25.06 17.06 3.46
N PRO A 62 -26.39 17.00 3.27
CA PRO A 62 -27.06 16.88 1.96
C PRO A 62 -26.92 18.03 0.93
N ILE A 63 -26.00 18.99 1.08
CA ILE A 63 -26.08 20.28 0.38
C ILE A 63 -25.02 20.51 -0.74
N LEU A 64 -23.94 19.74 -0.91
CA LEU A 64 -23.04 19.97 -2.08
C LEU A 64 -22.14 18.79 -2.49
N LYS A 65 -21.82 18.72 -3.80
CA LYS A 65 -20.88 17.80 -4.47
C LYS A 65 -19.45 18.35 -4.42
N ILE A 66 -18.46 17.51 -4.11
CA ILE A 66 -17.05 17.87 -4.27
C ILE A 66 -16.58 17.59 -5.70
N ALA A 67 -15.80 18.54 -6.22
CA ALA A 67 -14.86 18.35 -7.32
C ALA A 67 -13.58 17.73 -6.75
N GLY A 68 -13.36 16.43 -6.99
CA GLY A 68 -12.14 15.74 -6.56
C GLY A 68 -12.33 14.24 -6.32
N GLY A 69 -11.94 13.44 -7.32
CA GLY A 69 -11.43 12.07 -7.15
C GLY A 69 -12.36 11.02 -6.53
N ARG A 70 -13.29 10.47 -7.33
CA ARG A 70 -13.83 9.14 -7.04
C ARG A 70 -12.71 8.12 -7.33
N TRP A 71 -12.21 7.42 -6.31
CA TRP A 71 -11.33 6.27 -6.54
C TRP A 71 -12.18 5.07 -6.90
N ILE A 72 -11.83 4.39 -7.99
CA ILE A 72 -12.52 3.20 -8.48
C ILE A 72 -11.46 2.20 -8.90
N GLN A 73 -11.61 0.96 -8.47
CA GLN A 73 -10.90 -0.16 -9.04
C GLN A 73 -11.86 -1.10 -9.75
N THR A 74 -11.52 -1.44 -10.98
CA THR A 74 -12.22 -2.39 -11.86
C THR A 74 -11.30 -3.53 -12.26
N GLY A 75 -11.85 -4.71 -12.55
CA GLY A 75 -11.04 -5.87 -12.90
C GLY A 75 -10.29 -6.45 -11.70
N GLU A 76 -9.48 -7.48 -11.95
CA GLU A 76 -9.02 -8.38 -10.89
C GLU A 76 -7.73 -7.92 -10.17
N ARG A 77 -7.64 -8.16 -8.86
CA ARG A 77 -6.46 -7.94 -8.00
C ARG A 77 -6.35 -9.06 -6.97
N LYS A 78 -5.72 -10.17 -7.34
CA LYS A 78 -5.53 -11.38 -6.51
C LYS A 78 -4.45 -11.26 -5.43
N GLU A 79 -3.76 -10.13 -5.35
CA GLU A 79 -2.78 -9.82 -4.33
C GLU A 79 -3.30 -8.64 -3.50
N TRP A 80 -3.03 -8.63 -2.19
CA TRP A 80 -3.34 -7.48 -1.35
C TRP A 80 -2.65 -6.24 -1.92
N THR A 81 -3.46 -5.26 -2.29
CA THR A 81 -3.00 -4.05 -2.95
C THR A 81 -3.37 -2.86 -2.07
N LYS A 82 -2.44 -1.92 -1.90
CA LYS A 82 -2.72 -0.69 -1.18
C LYS A 82 -3.56 0.25 -2.06
N GLY A 83 -4.65 0.76 -1.53
CA GLY A 83 -5.43 1.86 -2.09
C GLY A 83 -5.20 3.12 -1.27
N GLN A 84 -5.09 4.27 -1.94
CA GLN A 84 -4.92 5.57 -1.29
C GLN A 84 -5.79 6.63 -1.96
N VAL A 85 -6.43 7.47 -1.14
CA VAL A 85 -7.30 8.55 -1.62
C VAL A 85 -7.05 9.81 -0.80
N SER A 86 -6.58 10.85 -1.49
CA SER A 86 -6.51 12.20 -0.97
C SER A 86 -7.89 12.86 -0.98
N ILE A 87 -8.28 13.45 0.15
CA ILE A 87 -9.57 14.12 0.33
C ILE A 87 -9.36 15.55 0.80
N ARG A 88 -10.10 16.46 0.17
CA ARG A 88 -10.26 17.85 0.60
C ARG A 88 -11.74 18.13 0.76
N SER A 89 -12.14 18.79 1.84
CA SER A 89 -13.53 19.15 2.09
C SER A 89 -13.64 20.33 3.06
N SER A 90 -14.50 21.31 2.73
CA SER A 90 -14.86 22.40 3.65
C SER A 90 -15.92 22.01 4.68
N GLN A 91 -16.48 20.80 4.59
CA GLN A 91 -17.53 20.30 5.46
C GLN A 91 -17.12 18.97 6.11
N SER A 92 -17.77 18.62 7.21
CA SER A 92 -17.67 17.29 7.79
C SER A 92 -18.14 16.23 6.79
N LEU A 93 -17.46 15.09 6.75
CA LEU A 93 -17.69 14.04 5.75
C LEU A 93 -17.59 12.65 6.37
N GLN A 94 -18.29 11.67 5.77
CA GLN A 94 -17.98 10.26 5.95
C GLN A 94 -17.37 9.73 4.65
N PHE A 95 -16.35 8.90 4.73
CA PHE A 95 -15.94 8.12 3.58
C PHE A 95 -16.72 6.80 3.55
N VAL A 96 -16.96 6.32 2.32
CA VAL A 96 -17.78 5.15 2.05
C VAL A 96 -17.04 4.27 1.06
N PHE A 97 -16.71 3.06 1.49
CA PHE A 97 -16.35 1.98 0.58
C PHE A 97 -17.65 1.42 0.02
N ARG A 98 -17.86 1.58 -1.29
CA ARG A 98 -18.96 0.95 -2.00
C ARG A 98 -18.41 -0.20 -2.83
N ALA A 99 -18.92 -1.40 -2.57
CA ALA A 99 -18.72 -2.54 -3.45
C ALA A 99 -19.92 -2.68 -4.38
N ARG A 100 -19.66 -2.89 -5.67
CA ARG A 100 -20.63 -3.36 -6.65
C ARG A 100 -20.27 -4.79 -7.03
N ILE A 101 -21.17 -5.72 -6.77
CA ILE A 101 -20.97 -7.13 -7.09
C ILE A 101 -21.55 -7.45 -8.47
N ASN A 102 -20.89 -8.33 -9.20
CA ASN A 102 -21.42 -8.96 -10.40
C ASN A 102 -22.01 -10.33 -10.01
N PRO A 103 -23.34 -10.48 -9.95
CA PRO A 103 -23.96 -11.73 -9.51
C PRO A 103 -23.81 -12.88 -10.51
N SER A 104 -23.42 -12.60 -11.76
CA SER A 104 -23.21 -13.65 -12.77
C SER A 104 -21.82 -14.29 -12.71
N GLU A 105 -20.95 -13.86 -11.80
CA GLU A 105 -19.58 -14.36 -11.66
C GLU A 105 -19.26 -14.60 -10.18
N GLU A 106 -18.53 -15.68 -9.91
CA GLU A 106 -17.94 -15.89 -8.59
C GLU A 106 -16.81 -14.87 -8.37
N GLY A 107 -16.85 -14.20 -7.22
CA GLY A 107 -15.81 -13.27 -6.84
C GLY A 107 -16.10 -12.57 -5.53
N HIS A 108 -15.09 -11.89 -5.02
CA HIS A 108 -15.17 -11.22 -3.73
C HIS A 108 -14.40 -9.91 -3.73
N ILE A 109 -14.73 -9.07 -2.76
CA ILE A 109 -13.94 -7.88 -2.39
C ILE A 109 -13.67 -7.98 -0.90
N ALA A 110 -12.39 -7.99 -0.52
CA ALA A 110 -11.93 -7.86 0.85
C ALA A 110 -11.24 -6.51 1.04
N VAL A 111 -11.48 -5.86 2.19
CA VAL A 111 -10.84 -4.61 2.60
C VAL A 111 -10.27 -4.78 4.01
N ASP A 112 -9.07 -4.28 4.21
CA ASP A 112 -8.29 -4.41 5.44
C ASP A 112 -7.46 -3.15 5.73
N ASP A 113 -6.93 -3.03 6.95
CA ASP A 113 -5.95 -2.01 7.36
C ASP A 113 -6.31 -0.56 6.96
N VAL A 114 -7.56 -0.17 7.19
CA VAL A 114 -8.05 1.18 6.89
C VAL A 114 -7.47 2.20 7.88
N SER A 115 -6.83 3.24 7.35
CA SER A 115 -6.24 4.35 8.10
C SER A 115 -6.65 5.70 7.52
N TYR A 116 -6.74 6.69 8.40
CA TYR A 116 -7.02 8.09 8.06
C TYR A 116 -5.95 8.97 8.72
N THR A 117 -5.21 9.73 7.93
CA THR A 117 -4.15 10.62 8.40
C THR A 117 -4.35 12.04 7.88
N GLU A 118 -3.82 13.01 8.61
CA GLU A 118 -3.74 14.40 8.16
C GLU A 118 -2.71 14.52 7.01
N GLY A 119 -2.97 15.43 6.06
CA GLY A 119 -2.14 15.63 4.87
C GLY A 119 -2.57 14.83 3.65
N GLU A 120 -2.09 15.24 2.48
CA GLU A 120 -2.29 14.50 1.23
C GLU A 120 -1.65 13.10 1.30
N CYS A 121 -2.17 12.15 0.53
CA CYS A 121 -1.53 10.85 0.45
C CYS A 121 -0.11 10.97 -0.15
N PRO A 122 0.86 10.20 0.37
CA PRO A 122 2.16 10.09 -0.27
C PRO A 122 1.97 9.55 -1.69
N HIS A 123 2.85 9.97 -2.61
CA HIS A 123 2.88 9.38 -3.94
C HIS A 123 3.20 7.88 -3.82
N PRO A 124 2.58 7.00 -4.64
CA PRO A 124 2.88 5.57 -4.62
C PRO A 124 4.39 5.32 -4.67
N GLY A 125 4.85 4.30 -3.96
CA GLY A 125 6.27 3.93 -3.84
C GLY A 125 7.11 4.85 -2.93
N ASN A 126 6.59 5.99 -2.48
CA ASN A 126 7.30 6.82 -1.51
C ASN A 126 7.29 6.17 -0.13
N CYS A 127 8.49 5.95 0.43
CA CYS A 127 8.66 5.48 1.79
C CYS A 127 10.02 5.95 2.32
N ASP A 128 10.01 6.66 3.44
CA ASP A 128 11.22 7.05 4.17
C ASP A 128 11.64 6.01 5.22
N PHE A 129 10.82 4.98 5.43
CA PHE A 129 11.00 3.92 6.42
C PHE A 129 10.99 4.37 7.88
N GLU A 130 10.56 5.60 8.20
CA GLU A 130 10.66 6.14 9.56
C GLU A 130 9.64 5.57 10.54
N THR A 131 8.52 5.08 10.03
CA THR A 131 7.45 4.46 10.85
C THR A 131 7.32 2.96 10.60
N ASN A 132 7.32 2.54 9.33
CA ASN A 132 7.14 1.15 8.90
C ASN A 132 7.75 0.95 7.50
N ILE A 133 7.48 -0.17 6.83
CA ILE A 133 7.95 -0.44 5.45
C ILE A 133 7.01 0.11 4.36
N CYS A 134 6.01 0.90 4.75
CA CYS A 134 4.96 1.46 3.89
C CYS A 134 4.27 0.36 3.07
N SER A 135 4.23 0.52 1.75
CA SER A 135 3.68 -0.45 0.80
C SER A 135 4.75 -1.41 0.23
N TRP A 136 5.99 -1.30 0.68
CA TRP A 136 7.07 -2.17 0.23
C TRP A 136 6.98 -3.53 0.91
N THR A 137 7.34 -4.58 0.18
CA THR A 137 7.31 -5.95 0.69
C THR A 137 8.63 -6.68 0.41
N ASN A 138 9.02 -7.56 1.34
CA ASN A 138 10.08 -8.52 1.07
C ASN A 138 9.55 -9.62 0.16
N ASN A 139 10.27 -9.93 -0.91
CA ASN A 139 9.92 -11.08 -1.72
C ASN A 139 10.38 -12.37 -1.04
N ASN A 140 9.45 -13.30 -0.83
CA ASN A 140 9.74 -14.62 -0.27
C ASN A 140 10.60 -15.53 -1.18
N LYS A 141 10.95 -15.07 -2.39
CA LYS A 141 11.84 -15.78 -3.32
C LYS A 141 13.32 -15.40 -3.19
N GLY A 142 13.68 -14.43 -2.33
CA GLY A 142 15.07 -14.08 -2.05
C GLY A 142 15.71 -15.05 -1.05
N ASP A 143 17.03 -15.21 -1.13
CA ASP A 143 17.82 -16.02 -0.18
C ASP A 143 17.91 -15.37 1.21
N ILE A 144 17.81 -14.04 1.23
CA ILE A 144 17.82 -13.19 2.42
C ILE A 144 16.78 -12.06 2.29
N GLN A 145 16.41 -11.45 3.41
CA GLN A 145 15.41 -10.39 3.45
C GLN A 145 16.04 -9.04 3.79
N TRP A 146 15.44 -7.98 3.28
CA TRP A 146 15.70 -6.62 3.75
C TRP A 146 15.09 -6.44 5.13
N ILE A 147 15.87 -5.86 6.03
CA ILE A 147 15.45 -5.57 7.40
C ILE A 147 15.39 -4.07 7.61
N ARG A 148 14.33 -3.61 8.27
CA ARG A 148 14.22 -2.23 8.73
C ARG A 148 15.09 -2.08 9.98
N ALA A 149 16.13 -1.26 9.89
CA ALA A 149 17.08 -1.05 10.96
C ALA A 149 17.13 0.43 11.37
N LYS A 150 17.39 0.64 12.65
CA LYS A 150 17.71 1.95 13.20
C LYS A 150 19.20 2.23 12.99
N GLY A 151 19.58 3.51 12.93
CA GLY A 151 20.99 3.92 12.91
C GLY A 151 21.83 3.26 14.01
N GLY A 152 23.07 2.94 13.68
CA GLY A 152 24.03 2.33 14.61
C GLY A 152 24.02 0.80 14.65
N LYS A 153 23.20 0.12 13.82
CA LYS A 153 23.32 -1.33 13.63
C LYS A 153 24.65 -1.65 12.91
N PRO A 154 25.42 -2.68 13.30
CA PRO A 154 26.73 -3.00 12.72
C PRO A 154 26.76 -3.19 11.19
N SER A 155 25.61 -3.48 10.57
CA SER A 155 25.49 -3.75 9.14
C SER A 155 25.03 -2.55 8.30
N GLY A 156 24.83 -1.37 8.90
CA GLY A 156 24.37 -0.17 8.20
C GLY A 156 25.04 1.11 8.69
N PRO A 157 24.67 2.27 8.12
CA PRO A 157 25.18 3.56 8.56
C PRO A 157 24.83 3.85 10.03
N THR A 158 25.69 4.61 10.71
CA THR A 158 25.43 5.03 12.10
C THR A 158 24.30 6.03 12.21
N ILE A 159 24.04 6.79 11.15
CA ILE A 159 23.08 7.90 11.08
C ILE A 159 22.17 7.67 9.86
N ASP A 160 20.86 7.78 10.08
CA ASP A 160 19.89 7.76 8.99
C ASP A 160 19.91 9.10 8.21
N HIS A 161 19.66 9.03 6.91
CA HIS A 161 19.65 10.20 6.04
C HIS A 161 18.44 11.11 6.29
N THR A 162 17.23 10.55 6.41
CA THR A 162 15.96 11.29 6.53
C THR A 162 15.96 12.19 7.76
N LYS A 163 16.35 11.66 8.91
CA LYS A 163 16.42 12.42 10.18
C LYS A 163 17.78 13.04 10.44
N SER A 164 18.81 12.66 9.68
CA SER A 164 20.21 13.04 9.96
C SER A 164 20.61 12.74 11.42
N SER A 165 20.07 11.64 11.97
CA SER A 165 20.37 11.20 13.33
C SER A 165 20.35 9.66 13.45
N PRO A 166 20.95 9.08 14.50
CA PRO A 166 20.86 7.64 14.77
C PRO A 166 19.44 7.20 15.16
N GLU A 167 18.50 8.13 15.38
CA GLU A 167 17.11 7.84 15.69
C GLU A 167 16.26 7.45 14.49
N GLY A 168 16.74 7.71 13.27
CA GLY A 168 16.03 7.35 12.04
C GLY A 168 16.21 5.89 11.63
N TYR A 169 15.45 5.51 10.61
CA TYR A 169 15.31 4.14 10.16
C TYR A 169 15.49 4.02 8.64
N TYR A 170 16.14 2.95 8.22
CA TYR A 170 16.37 2.63 6.81
C TYR A 170 16.28 1.13 6.58
N MET A 171 16.24 0.72 5.32
CA MET A 171 16.31 -0.69 4.94
C MET A 171 17.77 -1.12 4.75
N VAL A 172 18.14 -2.28 5.29
CA VAL A 172 19.49 -2.83 5.20
C VAL A 172 19.47 -4.34 5.02
N LEU A 173 20.55 -4.91 4.51
CA LEU A 173 20.77 -6.36 4.51
C LEU A 173 21.54 -6.74 5.77
N ASP A 174 21.11 -7.80 6.46
CA ASP A 174 21.80 -8.22 7.67
C ASP A 174 23.13 -8.91 7.34
N ALA A 175 24.24 -8.22 7.59
CA ALA A 175 25.57 -8.73 7.31
C ALA A 175 26.13 -9.62 8.42
N SER A 176 25.37 -9.87 9.50
CA SER A 176 25.76 -10.75 10.61
C SER A 176 25.46 -12.23 10.36
N LEU A 177 24.72 -12.56 9.30
CA LEU A 177 24.51 -13.94 8.85
C LEU A 177 25.77 -14.45 8.14
N PRO A 178 25.99 -15.78 8.06
CA PRO A 178 27.07 -16.32 7.25
C PRO A 178 26.92 -15.80 5.82
N ARG A 179 27.95 -15.10 5.34
CA ARG A 179 27.96 -14.50 4.01
C ARG A 179 28.11 -15.60 2.98
N ILE A 180 27.02 -15.95 2.30
CA ILE A 180 27.05 -16.94 1.23
C ILE A 180 27.13 -16.18 -0.09
N PRO A 181 28.21 -16.37 -0.89
CA PRO A 181 28.34 -15.71 -2.18
C PRO A 181 27.13 -15.98 -3.08
N GLY A 182 26.60 -14.91 -3.69
CA GLY A 182 25.48 -15.01 -4.62
C GLY A 182 24.08 -14.91 -4.01
N GLN A 183 23.95 -14.76 -2.69
CA GLN A 183 22.66 -14.50 -2.04
C GLN A 183 22.00 -13.23 -2.59
N LYS A 184 20.68 -13.29 -2.78
CA LYS A 184 19.88 -12.19 -3.30
C LYS A 184 18.77 -11.81 -2.33
N ALA A 185 18.55 -10.50 -2.20
CA ALA A 185 17.41 -9.91 -1.52
C ALA A 185 16.60 -9.08 -2.50
N LEU A 186 15.28 -9.12 -2.40
CA LEU A 186 14.40 -8.34 -3.27
C LEU A 186 13.38 -7.59 -2.41
N LEU A 187 13.45 -6.26 -2.45
CA LEU A 187 12.45 -5.36 -1.90
C LEU A 187 11.55 -4.91 -3.06
N LEU A 188 10.25 -5.16 -2.93
CA LEU A 188 9.27 -4.90 -3.97
C LEU A 188 8.44 -3.68 -3.58
N SER A 189 8.30 -2.73 -4.50
CA SER A 189 7.34 -1.64 -4.34
C SER A 189 5.92 -2.14 -4.55
N GLU A 190 4.93 -1.31 -4.22
CA GLU A 190 3.58 -1.49 -4.73
C GLU A 190 3.53 -1.42 -6.26
N GLN A 191 2.41 -1.89 -6.80
CA GLN A 191 2.13 -1.77 -8.23
C GLN A 191 1.69 -0.33 -8.54
N PHE A 192 2.38 0.29 -9.50
CA PHE A 192 1.97 1.58 -10.05
C PHE A 192 0.89 1.37 -11.11
N GLU A 193 -0.25 2.04 -10.96
CA GLU A 193 -1.28 2.11 -12.00
C GLU A 193 -0.78 3.07 -13.10
N THR A 194 -0.72 2.60 -14.35
CA THR A 194 -0.31 3.44 -15.48
C THR A 194 -1.54 4.11 -16.09
N THR A 195 -1.68 5.43 -15.95
CA THR A 195 -2.77 6.20 -16.58
C THR A 195 -2.48 6.64 -18.02
N GLY A 196 -1.33 6.29 -18.58
CA GLY A 196 -1.00 6.48 -20.00
C GLY A 196 0.51 6.50 -20.27
N TRP A 197 0.89 6.62 -21.54
CA TRP A 197 2.30 6.67 -21.97
C TRP A 197 3.04 7.96 -21.57
N THR A 198 2.31 8.98 -21.07
CA THR A 198 2.87 10.28 -20.68
C THR A 198 3.25 10.38 -19.22
N ASP A 199 2.78 9.46 -18.36
CA ASP A 199 3.05 9.46 -16.93
C ASP A 199 4.43 8.85 -16.66
N ARG A 200 5.42 9.74 -16.56
CA ARG A 200 6.79 9.38 -16.19
C ARG A 200 6.94 9.49 -14.68
N HIS A 201 7.12 8.34 -14.03
CA HIS A 201 7.50 8.30 -12.62
C HIS A 201 9.01 8.33 -12.47
N CYS A 202 9.50 9.12 -11.51
CA CYS A 202 10.89 9.16 -11.13
C CYS A 202 11.05 8.51 -9.76
N ILE A 203 11.99 7.59 -9.63
CA ILE A 203 12.40 7.04 -8.34
C ILE A 203 13.68 7.75 -7.91
N THR A 204 13.70 8.23 -6.66
CA THR A 204 14.87 8.83 -6.03
C THR A 204 15.05 8.18 -4.68
N PHE A 205 16.29 7.87 -4.32
CA PHE A 205 16.62 7.22 -3.05
C PHE A 205 18.07 7.49 -2.70
N TRP A 206 18.36 7.49 -1.41
CA TRP A 206 19.71 7.55 -0.87
C TRP A 206 20.22 6.13 -0.65
N TYR A 207 21.51 5.90 -0.89
CA TYR A 207 22.14 4.60 -0.68
C TYR A 207 23.46 4.77 0.05
N HIS A 208 23.80 3.75 0.86
CA HIS A 208 25.08 3.65 1.55
C HIS A 208 25.63 2.23 1.33
N MET A 209 26.78 2.14 0.67
CA MET A 209 27.42 0.88 0.28
C MET A 209 28.88 0.92 0.75
N TYR A 210 29.25 0.01 1.67
CA TYR A 210 30.58 -0.01 2.29
C TYR A 210 31.08 -1.44 2.56
N GLY A 211 32.38 -1.66 2.37
CA GLY A 211 33.09 -2.91 2.67
C GLY A 211 33.26 -3.86 1.48
N ASP A 212 34.16 -4.83 1.63
CA ASP A 212 34.62 -5.69 0.52
C ASP A 212 33.57 -6.70 0.02
N GLY A 213 32.52 -6.95 0.82
CA GLY A 213 31.43 -7.86 0.49
C GLY A 213 30.14 -7.18 0.00
N ILE A 214 30.22 -5.91 -0.40
CA ILE A 214 29.03 -5.06 -0.61
C ILE A 214 28.14 -5.47 -1.79
N GLY A 215 28.68 -6.22 -2.75
CA GLY A 215 27.93 -6.70 -3.91
C GLY A 215 27.38 -5.56 -4.78
N THR A 216 26.17 -5.75 -5.31
CA THR A 216 25.53 -4.83 -6.26
C THR A 216 24.12 -4.48 -5.81
N LEU A 217 23.78 -3.18 -5.87
CA LEU A 217 22.40 -2.68 -5.75
C LEU A 217 21.86 -2.35 -7.14
N SER A 218 20.72 -2.93 -7.50
CA SER A 218 20.07 -2.74 -8.81
C SER A 218 18.61 -2.35 -8.64
N VAL A 219 18.14 -1.38 -9.43
CA VAL A 219 16.73 -1.02 -9.53
C VAL A 219 16.16 -1.62 -10.82
N LEU A 220 15.16 -2.48 -10.69
CA LEU A 220 14.61 -3.25 -11.80
C LEU A 220 13.12 -2.94 -11.98
N LEU A 221 12.70 -2.70 -13.23
CA LEU A 221 11.28 -2.65 -13.57
C LEU A 221 10.73 -4.07 -13.61
N ARG A 222 9.80 -4.37 -12.70
CA ARG A 222 9.03 -5.62 -12.74
C ARG A 222 7.71 -5.39 -13.44
N LYS A 223 7.54 -5.96 -14.64
CA LYS A 223 6.23 -6.02 -15.30
C LYS A 223 5.41 -7.16 -14.70
N ARG A 224 4.10 -6.97 -14.51
CA ARG A 224 3.21 -8.07 -14.15
C ARG A 224 3.10 -9.00 -15.36
N THR A 225 3.58 -10.23 -15.23
CA THR A 225 3.20 -11.30 -16.14
C THR A 225 1.74 -11.63 -15.86
N GLY A 226 0.91 -11.64 -16.90
CA GLY A 226 -0.54 -11.90 -16.82
C GLY A 226 -0.85 -13.24 -16.17
#